data_AF-A0A438INV5-F1
#
_entry.id   AF-A0A438INV5-F1
#
_cell.length_a   1.000
_cell.length_b   1.000
_cell.length_c   1.000
_cell.angle_alpha   90.00
_cell.angle_beta   90.00
_cell.angle_gamma   90.00
#
_symmetry.space_group_name_H-M   'P 1'
#
loop_
_entity.id
_entity.type
_entity.pdbx_description
1 polymer ?
#
loop_
_entity_poly.entity_id
_entity_poly.type
_entity_poly.pdbx_seq_one_letter_code
_entity_poly.pdbx_strand_id
1 'polypeptide(L)'
;MFCSNSSTSKVTNVKIIGDVRENNKVTVTGVVTGGSEGSSRVQWFKTHSSVLDGENGLEAVSTSKIAKAFRIPLGAVGYYIVAKFTPMAADGESGEPAYVISEKAVETLPPSLNFLSITGDYIEDGILTASYGYIGGHEGKSIYNWYLHEVYILI
;
A
#
# COMPACT_ATOMS: atom_id res chain seq x y z
N MET A 1 37.15 -28.97 12.11
CA MET A 1 36.46 -28.81 10.81
C MET A 1 34.97 -28.92 11.11
N PHE A 2 34.32 -27.78 11.35
CA PHE A 2 32.87 -27.78 11.55
C PHE A 2 32.23 -27.84 10.17
N CYS A 3 31.49 -28.91 9.87
CA CYS A 3 30.65 -28.94 8.68
C CYS A 3 29.57 -27.88 8.89
N SER A 4 29.66 -26.77 8.18
CA SER A 4 28.52 -25.86 7.99
C SER A 4 27.49 -26.64 7.19
N ASN A 5 26.48 -27.18 7.88
CA ASN A 5 25.25 -27.61 7.24
C ASN A 5 24.57 -26.35 6.69
N SER A 6 25.02 -25.87 5.53
CA SER A 6 24.35 -24.84 4.76
C SER A 6 23.05 -25.47 4.23
N SER A 7 22.00 -25.40 5.04
CA SER A 7 20.66 -25.68 4.56
C SER A 7 20.26 -24.53 3.65
N THR A 8 20.12 -24.80 2.35
CA THR A 8 19.58 -23.82 1.40
C THR A 8 18.24 -23.31 1.92
N SER A 9 18.19 -22.03 2.27
CA SER A 9 16.98 -21.39 2.76
C SER A 9 15.90 -21.40 1.68
N LYS A 10 14.71 -21.86 2.04
CA LYS A 10 13.56 -21.96 1.13
C LYS A 10 12.34 -21.34 1.79
N VAL A 11 11.49 -20.72 0.98
CA VAL A 11 10.19 -20.19 1.43
C VAL A 11 9.07 -20.90 0.68
N THR A 12 8.00 -21.25 1.40
CA THR A 12 6.81 -21.91 0.86
C THR A 12 5.54 -21.25 1.40
N ASN A 13 4.38 -21.54 0.80
CA ASN A 13 3.07 -21.02 1.23
C ASN A 13 3.05 -19.48 1.34
N VAL A 14 3.67 -18.79 0.36
CA VAL A 14 3.74 -17.34 0.35
C VAL A 14 2.38 -16.75 0.01
N LYS A 15 1.88 -15.84 0.86
CA LYS A 15 0.54 -15.24 0.74
C LYS A 15 0.55 -13.78 1.10
N ILE A 16 -0.21 -12.98 0.35
CA ILE A 16 -0.54 -11.60 0.72
C ILE A 16 -1.79 -11.64 1.60
N ILE A 17 -1.71 -11.01 2.76
CA ILE A 17 -2.77 -10.93 3.76
C ILE A 17 -3.17 -9.46 3.95
N GLY A 18 -4.47 -9.21 3.96
CA GLY A 18 -5.06 -7.88 4.07
C GLY A 18 -6.00 -7.57 2.90
N ASP A 19 -6.78 -6.50 3.02
CA ASP A 19 -7.67 -6.06 1.95
C ASP A 19 -6.89 -5.22 0.92
N VAL A 20 -6.96 -5.62 -0.34
CA VAL A 20 -6.21 -5.03 -1.47
C VAL A 20 -6.95 -3.78 -1.95
N ARG A 21 -6.86 -2.74 -1.13
CA ARG A 21 -7.50 -1.44 -1.34
C ARG A 21 -6.52 -0.32 -0.99
N GLU A 22 -6.69 0.83 -1.61
CA GLU A 22 -5.93 2.05 -1.33
C GLU A 22 -5.81 2.32 0.19
N ASN A 23 -4.63 2.72 0.64
CA ASN A 23 -4.27 3.10 2.02
C ASN A 23 -4.38 1.96 3.06
N ASN A 24 -4.94 0.80 2.71
CA ASN A 24 -4.94 -0.37 3.57
C ASN A 24 -3.54 -0.95 3.73
N LYS A 25 -3.28 -1.51 4.91
CA LYS A 25 -2.06 -2.25 5.20
C LYS A 25 -2.21 -3.68 4.67
N VAL A 26 -1.27 -4.09 3.83
CA VAL A 26 -1.11 -5.50 3.43
C VAL A 26 0.22 -6.04 3.96
N THR A 27 0.25 -7.33 4.23
CA THR A 27 1.41 -8.05 4.76
C THR A 27 1.66 -9.29 3.91
N VAL A 28 2.91 -9.60 3.59
CA VAL A 28 3.29 -10.89 3.01
C VAL A 28 3.73 -11.83 4.12
N THR A 29 3.26 -13.07 4.04
CA THR A 29 3.64 -14.16 4.93
C THR A 29 4.23 -15.30 4.11
N GLY A 30 5.06 -16.13 4.72
CA GLY A 30 5.66 -17.31 4.09
C GLY A 30 6.31 -18.19 5.14
N VAL A 31 6.37 -19.49 4.89
CA VAL A 31 7.00 -20.48 5.77
C VAL A 31 8.44 -20.68 5.31
N VAL A 32 9.40 -20.25 6.14
CA VAL A 32 10.83 -20.35 5.84
C VAL A 32 11.41 -21.61 6.49
N THR A 33 12.16 -22.40 5.72
CA THR A 33 12.90 -23.58 6.20
C THR A 33 14.39 -23.40 5.92
N GLY A 34 15.26 -23.81 6.84
CA GLY A 34 16.72 -23.72 6.67
C GLY A 34 17.30 -22.31 6.91
N GLY A 35 16.53 -21.42 7.55
CA GLY A 35 16.89 -20.04 7.83
C GLY A 35 15.98 -19.40 8.87
N SER A 36 16.12 -18.08 9.08
CA SER A 36 15.27 -17.32 10.01
C SER A 36 14.31 -16.41 9.25
N GLU A 37 13.03 -16.42 9.65
CA GLU A 37 12.01 -15.59 9.01
C GLU A 37 12.30 -14.09 9.19
N GLY A 38 12.93 -13.70 10.30
CA GLY A 38 13.26 -12.31 10.64
C GLY A 38 14.32 -11.70 9.74
N SER A 39 15.20 -12.53 9.17
CA SER A 39 16.25 -12.09 8.24
C SER A 39 15.76 -12.00 6.80
N SER A 40 14.56 -12.47 6.47
CA SER A 40 14.12 -12.54 5.06
C SER A 40 13.86 -11.17 4.43
N ARG A 41 14.19 -11.03 3.15
CA ARG A 41 14.01 -9.79 2.38
C ARG A 41 12.69 -9.81 1.64
N VAL A 42 12.00 -8.67 1.62
CA VAL A 42 10.73 -8.51 0.92
C VAL A 42 10.74 -7.22 0.13
N GLN A 43 10.47 -7.30 -1.17
CA GLN A 43 10.25 -6.15 -2.03
C GLN A 43 8.85 -6.20 -2.64
N TRP A 44 8.16 -5.07 -2.63
CA TRP A 44 6.82 -4.93 -3.18
C TRP A 44 6.85 -4.26 -4.54
N PHE A 45 6.04 -4.78 -5.45
CA PHE A 45 5.85 -4.27 -6.80
C PHE A 45 4.37 -4.13 -7.14
N LYS A 46 4.08 -3.43 -8.23
CA LYS A 46 2.79 -3.40 -8.91
C LYS A 46 2.93 -3.80 -10.36
N THR A 47 1.86 -4.30 -10.95
CA THR A 47 1.76 -4.63 -12.38
C THR A 47 0.34 -4.49 -12.89
N HIS A 48 0.17 -4.28 -14.19
CA HIS A 48 -1.14 -4.28 -14.85
C HIS A 48 -1.66 -5.69 -15.14
N SER A 49 -0.78 -6.70 -15.14
CA SER A 49 -1.14 -8.08 -15.45
C SER A 49 -1.64 -8.82 -14.20
N SER A 50 -2.69 -9.62 -14.35
CA SER A 50 -3.13 -10.56 -13.31
C SER A 50 -2.25 -11.82 -13.23
N VAL A 51 -1.34 -12.00 -14.19
CA VAL A 51 -0.44 -13.15 -14.30
C VAL A 51 1.00 -12.67 -14.28
N LEU A 52 1.83 -13.34 -13.48
CA LEU A 52 3.27 -13.10 -13.43
C LEU A 52 3.97 -13.83 -14.58
N ASP A 53 4.74 -13.10 -15.37
CA ASP A 53 5.70 -13.63 -16.34
C ASP A 53 7.10 -13.11 -15.99
N GLY A 54 7.74 -13.76 -15.02
CA GLY A 54 8.99 -13.31 -14.44
C GLY A 54 8.87 -11.92 -13.79
N GLU A 55 9.83 -11.04 -14.08
CA GLU A 55 9.87 -9.66 -13.56
C GLU A 55 9.44 -8.61 -14.61
N ASN A 56 8.93 -9.03 -15.77
CA ASN A 56 8.50 -8.11 -16.82
C ASN A 56 7.29 -7.29 -16.38
N GLY A 57 7.36 -5.97 -16.53
CA GLY A 57 6.28 -5.06 -16.16
C GLY A 57 6.02 -4.94 -14.65
N LEU A 58 6.99 -5.32 -13.82
CA LEU A 58 6.97 -5.05 -12.38
C LEU A 58 7.55 -3.66 -12.08
N GLU A 59 6.78 -2.82 -11.40
CA GLU A 59 7.22 -1.51 -10.92
C GLU A 59 7.29 -1.51 -9.39
N ALA A 60 8.41 -1.09 -8.80
CA ALA A 60 8.54 -1.07 -7.35
C ALA A 60 7.57 -0.06 -6.71
N VAL A 61 6.80 -0.49 -5.70
CA VAL A 61 5.88 0.37 -4.93
C VAL A 61 6.42 0.74 -3.56
N SER A 62 7.45 0.04 -3.08
CA SER A 62 8.15 0.34 -1.84
C SER A 62 9.65 0.49 -2.09
N THR A 63 10.26 1.50 -1.45
CA THR A 63 11.73 1.63 -1.41
C THR A 63 12.37 0.60 -0.47
N SER A 64 11.63 0.14 0.53
CA SER A 64 12.08 -0.92 1.43
C SER A 64 12.18 -2.26 0.70
N LYS A 65 13.27 -2.99 0.98
CA LYS A 65 13.53 -4.36 0.51
C LYS A 65 13.52 -5.38 1.65
N ILE A 66 12.99 -5.00 2.81
CA ILE A 66 12.94 -5.84 4.03
C ILE A 66 11.54 -5.83 4.68
N ALA A 67 10.72 -4.80 4.41
CA ALA A 67 9.44 -4.66 5.09
C ALA A 67 8.42 -5.67 4.55
N LYS A 68 8.03 -6.61 5.41
CA LYS A 68 6.96 -7.58 5.12
C LYS A 68 5.57 -6.98 5.04
N ALA A 69 5.40 -5.70 5.37
CA ALA A 69 4.12 -5.03 5.29
C ALA A 69 4.31 -3.59 4.81
N PHE A 70 3.32 -3.09 4.07
CA PHE A 70 3.27 -1.69 3.66
C PHE A 70 1.81 -1.23 3.52
N ARG A 71 1.61 0.09 3.47
CA ARG A 71 0.32 0.68 3.08
C ARG A 71 0.30 0.88 1.58
N ILE A 72 -0.79 0.46 0.93
CA ILE A 72 -0.94 0.56 -0.53
C ILE A 72 -1.05 2.04 -0.91
N PRO A 73 -0.14 2.57 -1.76
CA PRO A 73 -0.22 3.97 -2.19
C PRO A 73 -1.31 4.18 -3.23
N LEU A 74 -1.79 5.41 -3.36
CA LEU A 74 -2.76 5.81 -4.40
C LEU A 74 -2.30 5.44 -5.81
N GLY A 75 -1.01 5.60 -6.11
CA GLY A 75 -0.44 5.25 -7.42
C GLY A 75 -0.41 3.75 -7.75
N ALA A 76 -0.89 2.88 -6.87
CA ALA A 76 -1.09 1.45 -7.11
C ALA A 76 -2.56 1.08 -7.39
N VAL A 77 -3.51 2.03 -7.28
CA VAL A 77 -4.91 1.81 -7.63
C VAL A 77 -5.05 1.32 -9.07
N GLY A 78 -5.82 0.26 -9.28
CA GLY A 78 -6.01 -0.37 -10.60
C GLY A 78 -4.88 -1.33 -11.02
N TYR A 79 -3.84 -1.50 -10.20
CA TYR A 79 -2.76 -2.48 -10.44
C TYR A 79 -2.90 -3.68 -9.50
N TYR A 80 -2.28 -4.80 -9.86
CA TYR A 80 -2.09 -5.94 -8.97
C TYR A 80 -0.83 -5.73 -8.13
N ILE A 81 -0.87 -6.13 -6.86
CA ILE A 81 0.28 -6.07 -5.96
C ILE A 81 1.04 -7.38 -6.04
N VAL A 82 2.37 -7.28 -6.12
CA VAL A 82 3.28 -8.42 -6.18
C VAL A 82 4.28 -8.32 -5.05
N ALA A 83 4.48 -9.41 -4.30
CA ALA A 83 5.53 -9.51 -3.30
C ALA A 83 6.60 -10.49 -3.78
N LYS A 84 7.86 -10.04 -3.81
CA LYS A 84 9.05 -10.89 -3.94
C LYS A 84 9.59 -11.18 -2.54
N PHE A 85 9.52 -12.43 -2.12
CA PHE A 85 10.02 -12.89 -0.83
C PHE A 85 11.30 -13.69 -1.03
N THR A 86 12.41 -13.21 -0.49
CA THR A 86 13.71 -13.89 -0.54
C THR A 86 14.09 -14.37 0.87
N PRO A 87 14.05 -15.69 1.14
CA PRO A 87 14.45 -16.21 2.44
C PRO A 87 15.97 -16.03 2.63
N MET A 88 16.39 -15.73 3.86
CA MET A 88 17.81 -15.64 4.20
C MET A 88 18.18 -16.66 5.27
N ALA A 89 19.29 -17.36 5.05
CA ALA A 89 19.86 -18.31 6.00
C ALA A 89 20.51 -17.58 7.18
N ALA A 90 20.83 -18.33 8.24
CA ALA A 90 21.44 -17.78 9.46
C ALA A 90 22.84 -17.20 9.24
N ASP A 91 23.56 -17.69 8.22
CA ASP A 91 24.86 -17.18 7.77
C ASP A 91 24.75 -15.97 6.82
N GLY A 92 23.53 -15.54 6.48
CA GLY A 92 23.26 -14.40 5.60
C GLY A 92 23.13 -14.76 4.12
N GLU A 93 23.31 -16.03 3.74
CA GLU A 93 23.13 -16.48 2.37
C GLU A 93 21.66 -16.36 1.93
N SER A 94 21.44 -15.85 0.72
CA SER A 94 20.10 -15.69 0.15
C SER A 94 19.65 -16.96 -0.55
N GLY A 95 18.44 -17.42 -0.23
CA GLY A 95 17.79 -18.50 -0.96
C GLY A 95 17.03 -18.02 -2.21
N GLU A 96 16.42 -18.96 -2.93
CA GLU A 96 15.61 -18.66 -4.11
C GLU A 96 14.38 -17.81 -3.75
N PRO A 97 14.10 -16.71 -4.49
CA PRO A 97 12.94 -15.89 -4.25
C PRO A 97 11.64 -16.59 -4.67
N ALA A 98 10.59 -16.40 -3.88
CA ALA A 98 9.23 -16.74 -4.27
C ALA A 98 8.43 -15.47 -4.55
N TYR A 99 7.50 -15.57 -5.50
CA TYR A 99 6.63 -14.47 -5.88
C TYR A 99 5.18 -14.84 -5.57
N VAL A 100 4.41 -13.86 -5.13
CA VAL A 100 2.96 -13.95 -4.99
C VAL A 100 2.33 -12.68 -5.52
N ILE A 101 1.21 -12.82 -6.22
CA ILE A 101 0.42 -11.72 -6.76
C ILE A 101 -0.94 -11.67 -6.05
N SER A 102 -1.50 -10.48 -5.89
CA SER A 102 -2.84 -10.30 -5.34
C SER A 102 -3.90 -10.90 -6.27
N GLU A 103 -4.98 -11.45 -5.69
CA GLU A 103 -6.07 -12.07 -6.46
C GLU A 103 -6.88 -11.05 -7.27
N LYS A 104 -6.86 -9.79 -6.85
CA LYS A 104 -7.53 -8.66 -7.49
C LYS A 104 -6.60 -7.46 -7.61
N ALA A 105 -6.94 -6.57 -8.53
CA ALA A 105 -6.33 -5.24 -8.59
C ALA A 105 -6.73 -4.41 -7.36
N VAL A 106 -5.90 -3.42 -7.02
CA VAL A 106 -6.15 -2.49 -5.91
C VAL A 106 -7.42 -1.68 -6.17
N GLU A 107 -8.37 -1.81 -5.26
CA GLU A 107 -9.60 -1.04 -5.24
C GLU A 107 -9.37 0.38 -4.68
N THR A 108 -10.19 1.33 -5.08
CA THR A 108 -10.29 2.63 -4.42
C THR A 108 -11.11 2.53 -3.14
N LEU A 109 -10.90 3.46 -2.22
CA LEU A 109 -11.88 3.73 -1.16
C LEU A 109 -13.12 4.45 -1.75
N PRO A 110 -14.29 4.38 -1.09
CA PRO A 110 -15.41 5.25 -1.43
C PRO A 110 -15.01 6.73 -1.33
N PRO A 111 -15.51 7.60 -2.24
CA PRO A 111 -15.22 9.03 -2.19
C PRO A 111 -15.72 9.61 -0.87
N SER A 112 -14.82 10.22 -0.11
CA SER A 112 -15.10 10.80 1.21
C SER A 112 -14.13 11.94 1.54
N LEU A 113 -14.48 12.73 2.56
CA LEU A 113 -13.62 13.79 3.07
C LEU A 113 -13.00 13.38 4.41
N ASN A 114 -11.68 13.47 4.51
CA ASN A 114 -10.96 13.29 5.77
C ASN A 114 -11.19 14.46 6.75
N PHE A 115 -11.23 15.67 6.20
CA PHE A 115 -11.53 16.91 6.91
C PHE A 115 -12.20 17.89 5.96
N LEU A 116 -12.93 18.86 6.51
CA LEU A 116 -13.49 20.00 5.82
C LEU A 116 -13.43 21.21 6.76
N SER A 117 -12.84 22.31 6.31
CA SER A 117 -12.73 23.54 7.09
C SER A 117 -12.90 24.76 6.20
N ILE A 118 -13.55 25.78 6.74
CA ILE A 118 -13.63 27.10 6.11
C ILE A 118 -12.57 27.99 6.74
N THR A 119 -11.73 28.59 5.90
CA THR A 119 -10.65 29.50 6.29
C THR A 119 -10.79 30.81 5.53
N GLY A 120 -10.24 31.91 6.05
CA GLY A 120 -10.27 33.22 5.40
C GLY A 120 -10.86 34.29 6.32
N ASP A 121 -11.15 35.44 5.72
CA ASP A 121 -11.63 36.60 6.46
C ASP A 121 -13.16 36.63 6.45
N TYR A 122 -13.76 36.55 7.63
CA TYR A 122 -15.21 36.58 7.85
C TYR A 122 -15.74 38.02 7.81
N ILE A 123 -15.45 38.73 6.73
CA ILE A 123 -15.84 40.12 6.49
C ILE A 123 -16.46 40.26 5.09
N GLU A 124 -17.21 41.34 4.89
CA GLU A 124 -17.67 41.73 3.56
C GLU A 124 -16.48 41.91 2.61
N ASP A 125 -16.64 41.47 1.36
CA ASP A 125 -15.60 41.40 0.33
C ASP A 125 -14.38 40.52 0.69
N GLY A 126 -14.42 39.80 1.82
CA GLY A 126 -13.42 38.80 2.20
C GLY A 126 -13.52 37.51 1.38
N ILE A 127 -12.39 36.86 1.15
CA ILE A 127 -12.35 35.55 0.48
C ILE A 127 -12.42 34.44 1.52
N LEU A 128 -13.46 33.61 1.43
CA LEU A 128 -13.54 32.35 2.14
C LEU A 128 -13.04 31.20 1.25
N THR A 129 -12.20 30.36 1.82
CA THR A 129 -11.64 29.16 1.17
C THR A 129 -12.10 27.92 1.91
N ALA A 130 -12.67 26.96 1.19
CA ALA A 130 -12.93 25.63 1.72
C ALA A 130 -11.71 24.74 1.51
N SER A 131 -11.08 24.32 2.60
CA SER A 131 -9.98 23.35 2.59
C SER A 131 -10.51 21.98 3.00
N TYR A 132 -10.15 20.93 2.27
CA TYR A 132 -10.57 19.55 2.56
C TYR A 132 -9.52 18.54 2.12
N GLY A 133 -9.58 17.33 2.68
CA GLY A 133 -8.76 16.20 2.27
C GLY A 133 -9.59 15.14 1.59
N TYR A 134 -9.47 14.97 0.27
CA TYR A 134 -10.17 13.94 -0.49
C TYR A 134 -9.61 12.54 -0.19
N ILE A 135 -10.49 11.55 -0.07
CA ILE A 135 -10.19 10.12 0.04
C ILE A 135 -11.03 9.38 -1.01
N GLY A 136 -10.45 8.36 -1.64
CA GLY A 136 -11.17 7.45 -2.54
C GLY A 136 -10.72 7.55 -3.98
N GLY A 137 -9.44 7.27 -4.22
CA GLY A 137 -8.82 7.35 -5.53
C GLY A 137 -8.37 8.76 -5.91
N HIS A 138 -8.33 9.02 -7.22
CA HIS A 138 -8.08 10.35 -7.75
C HIS A 138 -9.37 11.17 -7.72
N GLU A 139 -9.30 12.38 -7.15
CA GLU A 139 -10.44 13.29 -7.13
C GLU A 139 -10.89 13.62 -8.56
N GLY A 140 -12.19 13.47 -8.80
CA GLY A 140 -12.83 13.81 -10.07
C GLY A 140 -13.43 15.21 -10.06
N LYS A 141 -14.62 15.34 -10.66
CA LYS A 141 -15.40 16.58 -10.65
C LYS A 141 -16.23 16.68 -9.38
N SER A 142 -15.59 16.94 -8.24
CA SER A 142 -16.26 17.22 -6.98
C SER A 142 -17.13 18.48 -7.08
N ILE A 143 -18.24 18.50 -6.36
CA ILE A 143 -19.23 19.60 -6.36
C ILE A 143 -19.18 20.30 -5.00
N TYR A 144 -19.12 21.63 -5.02
CA TYR A 144 -19.09 22.46 -3.82
C TYR A 144 -20.25 23.44 -3.85
N ASN A 145 -20.98 23.52 -2.73
CA ASN A 145 -22.07 24.45 -2.55
C ASN A 145 -21.84 25.23 -1.26
N TRP A 146 -21.98 26.55 -1.31
CA TRP A 146 -21.89 27.43 -0.16
C TRP A 146 -23.28 27.80 0.31
N TYR A 147 -23.54 27.66 1.61
CA TYR A 147 -24.82 27.97 2.21
C TYR A 147 -24.62 28.99 3.33
N LEU A 148 -25.45 30.02 3.36
CA LEU A 148 -25.55 30.94 4.48
C LEU A 148 -26.50 30.36 5.53
N HIS A 149 -26.12 30.42 6.81
CA HIS A 149 -27.01 30.10 7.91
C HIS A 149 -27.40 31.38 8.64
N GLU A 150 -28.69 31.73 8.57
CA GLU A 150 -29.25 32.85 9.32
C GLU A 150 -29.61 32.40 10.74
N VAL A 151 -29.03 33.05 11.75
CA VAL A 151 -29.42 32.88 13.14
C VAL A 151 -30.29 34.06 13.53
N TYR A 152 -31.56 33.81 13.85
CA TYR A 152 -32.43 34.82 14.43
C TYR A 152 -31.98 35.12 15.86
N ILE A 153 -31.43 36.32 16.07
CA ILE A 153 -31.21 36.85 17.41
C ILE A 153 -32.54 37.48 17.84
N LEU A 154 -33.20 36.90 18.85
CA LEU A 154 -34.28 37.57 19.57
C LEU A 154 -33.64 38.72 20.35
N ILE A 155 -33.87 39.95 19.87
CA ILE A 155 -33.61 41.20 20.59
C ILE A 155 -34.74 41.50 21.57
#